data_AF-A0A1E7FVY7-F1
#
_entry.id   AF-A0A1E7FVY7-F1
#
_cell.length_a   1.000
_cell.length_b   1.000
_cell.length_c   1.000
_cell.angle_alpha   90.00
_cell.angle_beta   90.00
_cell.angle_gamma   90.00
#
_symmetry.space_group_name_H-M   'P 1'
#
loop_
_entity.id
_entity.type
_entity.pdbx_description
1 polymer ?
#
loop_
_entity_poly.entity_id
_entity_poly.type
_entity_poly.pdbx_seq_one_letter_code
_entity_poly.pdbx_strand_id
1 'polypeptide(L)'
;EVAFLGRSNVGKSSLINAIMRKNLCITSKSPGRTQLPYYYGNPSGQPQGFIVDLPGYGFAKKPMSITEDWQKDTQDLLLHRRHEAKVLKRLFLLMDARRGVQGPNEHDRIVMRWLEDAEIPFTVVLTKADRVS
;
A
#
# COMPACT_ATOMS: atom_id res chain seq x y z
N GLU A 1 -1.50 -13.20 5.73
CA GLU A 1 -1.96 -12.13 4.82
C GLU A 1 -0.77 -11.50 4.10
N VAL A 2 -1.02 -10.89 2.95
CA VAL A 2 -0.09 -10.00 2.26
C VAL A 2 -0.73 -8.63 2.11
N ALA A 3 0.02 -7.57 2.38
CA ALA A 3 -0.48 -6.20 2.34
C ALA A 3 0.09 -5.44 1.15
N PHE A 4 -0.69 -4.51 0.59
CA PHE A 4 -0.28 -3.62 -0.48
C PHE A 4 -0.37 -2.18 0.02
N LEU A 5 0.72 -1.43 -0.13
CA LEU A 5 0.84 -0.04 0.27
C LEU A 5 1.53 0.75 -0.82
N GLY A 6 1.25 2.04 -0.92
CA GLY A 6 1.88 2.91 -1.91
C GLY A 6 1.19 4.26 -1.98
N ARG A 7 1.81 5.22 -2.66
CA ARG A 7 1.22 6.55 -2.84
C ARG A 7 -0.16 6.50 -3.49
N SER A 8 -0.97 7.51 -3.22
CA SER A 8 -2.21 7.71 -3.97
C SER A 8 -1.91 7.76 -5.48
N ASN A 9 -2.75 7.09 -6.28
CA ASN A 9 -2.59 6.96 -7.74
C ASN A 9 -1.31 6.25 -8.24
N VAL A 10 -0.62 5.48 -7.40
CA VAL A 10 0.56 4.68 -7.82
C VAL A 10 0.17 3.46 -8.68
N GLY A 11 -1.09 3.05 -8.67
CA GLY A 11 -1.58 1.88 -9.41
C GLY A 11 -1.89 0.65 -8.55
N LYS A 12 -1.97 0.81 -7.22
CA LYS A 12 -2.28 -0.26 -6.25
C LYS A 12 -3.56 -1.02 -6.57
N SER A 13 -4.70 -0.33 -6.69
CA SER A 13 -5.98 -0.95 -7.02
C SER A 13 -5.97 -1.64 -8.39
N SER A 14 -5.26 -1.08 -9.38
CA SER A 14 -5.09 -1.70 -10.70
C SER A 14 -4.29 -3.00 -10.61
N LEU A 15 -3.20 -3.01 -9.83
CA LEU A 15 -2.39 -4.21 -9.61
C LEU A 15 -3.19 -5.29 -8.88
N ILE A 16 -3.94 -4.93 -7.84
CA ILE A 16 -4.78 -5.88 -7.09
C ILE A 16 -5.83 -6.51 -8.00
N ASN A 17 -6.54 -5.71 -8.81
CA ASN A 17 -7.50 -6.24 -9.78
C ASN A 17 -6.84 -7.19 -10.79
N ALA A 18 -5.63 -6.87 -11.26
CA ALA A 18 -4.88 -7.72 -12.19
C ALA A 18 -4.49 -9.07 -11.57
N ILE A 19 -3.99 -9.07 -10.32
CA ILE A 19 -3.62 -10.28 -9.57
C ILE A 19 -4.86 -11.14 -9.29
N MET A 20 -5.96 -10.51 -8.90
CA MET A 20 -7.20 -11.19 -8.54
C MET A 20 -8.02 -11.65 -9.76
N ARG A 21 -7.66 -11.20 -10.98
CA ARG A 21 -8.43 -11.41 -12.23
C ARG A 21 -9.92 -11.07 -12.09
N LYS A 22 -10.23 -10.09 -11.24
CA LYS A 22 -11.58 -9.62 -10.90
C LYS A 22 -11.54 -8.12 -10.65
N ASN A 23 -12.60 -7.40 -11.03
CA ASN A 23 -12.74 -5.96 -10.77
C ASN A 23 -13.28 -5.71 -9.36
N LEU A 24 -12.46 -5.97 -8.33
CA LEU A 24 -12.87 -5.86 -6.93
C LEU A 24 -12.57 -4.47 -6.34
N CYS A 25 -11.56 -3.77 -6.85
CA CYS A 25 -11.19 -2.42 -6.44
C CYS A 25 -11.74 -1.38 -7.43
N ILE A 26 -12.28 -0.27 -6.94
CA ILE A 26 -12.62 0.89 -7.78
C ILE A 26 -11.34 1.67 -8.10
N THR A 27 -10.88 1.63 -9.35
CA THR A 27 -9.73 2.42 -9.83
C THR A 27 -10.19 3.85 -10.16
N SER A 28 -10.14 4.75 -9.17
CA SER A 28 -10.44 6.18 -9.38
C SER A 28 -9.16 6.98 -9.66
N LYS A 29 -9.24 7.97 -10.55
CA LYS A 29 -8.17 8.97 -10.73
C LYS A 29 -8.15 10.01 -9.60
N SER A 30 -9.25 10.15 -8.86
CA SER A 30 -9.38 11.09 -7.74
C SER A 30 -8.71 10.49 -6.49
N PRO A 31 -7.69 11.16 -5.92
CA PRO A 31 -7.03 10.71 -4.70
C PRO A 31 -8.04 10.49 -3.56
N GLY A 32 -8.01 9.34 -2.86
CA GLY A 32 -8.64 9.23 -1.54
C GLY A 32 -9.77 8.31 -1.23
N ARG A 33 -10.07 7.39 -2.13
CA ARG A 33 -11.20 6.51 -1.89
C ARG A 33 -10.93 5.41 -0.86
N THR A 34 -9.70 4.91 -0.75
CA THR A 34 -9.34 3.93 0.27
C THR A 34 -8.93 4.65 1.55
N GLN A 35 -9.88 4.86 2.47
CA GLN A 35 -9.61 5.44 3.80
C GLN A 35 -9.47 4.38 4.89
N LEU A 36 -9.99 3.17 4.64
CA LEU A 36 -9.89 2.01 5.52
C LEU A 36 -9.17 0.88 4.79
N PRO A 37 -8.45 0.00 5.51
CA PRO A 37 -7.94 -1.24 4.96
C PRO A 37 -9.08 -2.09 4.36
N TYR A 38 -8.91 -2.57 3.14
CA TYR A 38 -9.86 -3.49 2.52
C TYR A 38 -9.25 -4.90 2.42
N TYR A 39 -10.04 -5.92 2.77
CA TYR A 39 -9.59 -7.31 2.78
C TYR A 39 -10.25 -8.08 1.63
N TYR A 40 -9.45 -8.68 0.77
CA TYR A 40 -9.89 -9.59 -0.29
C TYR A 40 -9.53 -11.03 0.08
N GLY A 41 -10.49 -11.95 -0.01
CA GLY A 41 -10.33 -13.36 0.33
C GLY A 41 -11.40 -14.25 -0.29
N ASN A 42 -11.22 -15.58 -0.22
CA ASN A 42 -12.15 -16.55 -0.76
C ASN A 42 -13.30 -16.85 0.23
N PRO A 43 -14.59 -16.65 -0.14
CA PRO A 43 -15.73 -17.04 0.70
C PRO A 43 -15.91 -18.56 0.88
N SER A 44 -15.19 -19.41 0.12
CA SER A 44 -15.33 -20.87 0.14
C SER A 44 -14.58 -21.60 1.26
N GLY A 45 -14.09 -20.91 2.30
CA GLY A 45 -13.54 -21.54 3.52
C GLY A 45 -12.15 -22.19 3.39
N GLN A 46 -11.51 -22.16 2.22
CA GLN A 46 -10.12 -22.61 2.08
C GLN A 46 -9.11 -21.49 2.42
N PRO A 47 -7.96 -21.79 3.02
CA PRO A 47 -6.94 -20.82 3.39
C PRO A 47 -6.14 -20.35 2.16
N GLN A 48 -6.81 -19.68 1.22
CA GLN A 48 -6.13 -18.94 0.16
C GLN A 48 -5.93 -17.52 0.67
N GLY A 49 -4.66 -17.10 0.78
CA GLY A 49 -4.23 -15.97 1.59
C GLY A 49 -5.02 -14.67 1.38
N PHE A 50 -5.22 -13.94 2.48
CA PHE A 50 -5.85 -12.63 2.47
C PHE A 50 -4.94 -11.57 1.85
N ILE A 51 -5.46 -10.84 0.87
CA ILE A 51 -4.87 -9.60 0.35
C ILE A 51 -5.46 -8.43 1.14
N VAL A 52 -4.59 -7.58 1.68
CA VAL A 52 -4.97 -6.36 2.39
C VAL A 52 -4.58 -5.15 1.54
N ASP A 53 -5.57 -4.39 1.08
CA ASP A 53 -5.37 -3.11 0.40
C ASP A 53 -5.33 -1.98 1.42
N LEU A 54 -4.15 -1.44 1.68
CA LEU A 54 -3.97 -0.37 2.65
C LEU A 54 -4.27 1.01 2.02
N PRO A 55 -4.75 1.98 2.80
CA PRO A 55 -4.84 3.38 2.37
C PRO A 55 -3.52 3.91 1.80
N GLY A 56 -3.59 4.71 0.74
CA GLY A 56 -2.39 5.29 0.14
C GLY A 56 -1.91 6.55 0.85
N TYR A 57 -0.59 6.73 0.96
CA TYR A 57 0.04 7.91 1.58
C TYR A 57 0.33 9.05 0.58
N GLY A 58 0.80 10.19 1.09
CA GLY A 58 1.32 11.32 0.29
C GLY A 58 0.24 12.18 -0.38
N PHE A 59 -0.79 12.56 0.37
CA PHE A 59 -1.98 13.19 -0.14
C PHE A 59 -1.96 14.73 -0.11
N ALA A 60 -1.97 15.37 -1.28
CA ALA A 60 -1.74 16.81 -1.45
C ALA A 60 -2.93 17.76 -1.11
N LYS A 61 -3.97 17.31 -0.39
CA LYS A 61 -5.19 18.15 -0.19
C LYS A 61 -5.74 18.21 1.23
N LYS A 62 -5.04 17.70 2.23
CA LYS A 62 -5.40 17.94 3.64
C LYS A 62 -4.38 18.89 4.28
N PRO A 63 -4.79 19.76 5.23
CA PRO A 63 -3.89 20.63 5.97
C PRO A 63 -2.64 19.89 6.47
N MET A 64 -1.50 20.58 6.57
CA MET A 64 -0.21 20.01 6.99
C MET A 64 -0.30 19.18 8.28
N SER A 65 -1.18 19.56 9.21
CA SER A 65 -1.46 18.82 10.45
C SER A 65 -2.04 17.41 10.27
N ILE A 66 -2.49 17.03 9.06
CA ILE A 66 -3.05 15.71 8.72
C ILE A 66 -2.20 15.01 7.63
N THR A 67 -1.17 15.66 7.09
CA THR A 67 -0.35 15.10 6.00
C THR A 67 0.98 14.51 6.48
N GLU A 68 1.39 14.84 7.70
CA GLU A 68 2.42 14.10 8.45
C GLU A 68 1.87 12.78 9.02
N ASP A 69 0.54 12.69 9.17
CA ASP A 69 -0.22 11.46 9.44
C ASP A 69 -0.33 10.58 8.17
N TRP A 70 0.78 10.03 7.69
CA TRP A 70 0.69 8.61 7.28
C TRP A 70 -0.06 7.94 8.44
N GLN A 71 -1.24 7.40 8.15
CA GLN A 71 -2.28 7.22 9.16
C GLN A 71 -1.74 6.37 10.31
N LYS A 72 -1.70 6.92 11.53
CA LYS A 72 -1.39 6.18 12.76
C LYS A 72 -2.10 4.82 12.78
N ASP A 73 -3.37 4.80 12.35
CA ASP A 73 -4.15 3.57 12.19
C ASP A 73 -3.51 2.52 11.27
N THR A 74 -2.88 2.94 10.16
CA THR A 74 -2.15 2.02 9.27
C THR A 74 -0.86 1.52 9.92
N GLN A 75 -0.16 2.37 10.67
CA GLN A 75 1.03 1.97 11.43
C GLN A 75 0.68 0.96 12.52
N ASP A 76 -0.29 1.30 13.36
CA ASP A 76 -0.79 0.48 14.46
C ASP A 76 -1.31 -0.86 13.94
N LEU A 77 -2.07 -0.84 12.83
CA LEU A 77 -2.51 -2.07 12.16
C LEU A 77 -1.31 -2.93 11.73
N LEU A 78 -0.33 -2.34 11.05
CA LEU A 78 0.81 -3.09 10.53
C LEU A 78 1.67 -3.67 11.67
N LEU A 79 1.89 -2.91 12.73
CA LEU A 79 2.59 -3.35 13.94
C LEU A 79 1.85 -4.52 14.60
N HIS A 80 0.54 -4.37 14.87
CA HIS A 80 -0.27 -5.43 15.45
C HIS A 80 -0.26 -6.70 14.56
N ARG A 81 -0.46 -6.55 13.24
CA ARG A 81 -0.50 -7.69 12.30
C ARG A 81 0.85 -8.41 12.19
N ARG A 82 1.95 -7.67 12.31
CA ARG A 82 3.32 -8.20 12.25
C ARG A 82 3.76 -8.85 13.55
N HIS A 83 3.66 -8.12 14.67
CA HIS A 83 4.34 -8.45 15.92
C HIS A 83 3.43 -9.20 16.90
N GLU A 84 2.16 -8.81 17.00
CA GLU A 84 1.19 -9.42 17.93
C GLU A 84 0.48 -10.61 17.29
N ALA A 85 -0.30 -10.36 16.22
CA ALA A 85 -1.07 -11.39 15.54
C ALA A 85 -0.22 -12.33 14.67
N LYS A 86 0.99 -11.89 14.23
CA LYS A 86 1.94 -12.66 13.41
C LYS A 86 1.35 -13.23 12.11
N VAL A 87 0.35 -12.55 11.56
CA VAL A 87 -0.37 -12.95 10.35
C VAL A 87 0.20 -12.31 9.08
N LEU A 88 0.86 -11.15 9.19
CA LEU A 88 1.46 -10.46 8.04
C LEU A 88 2.71 -11.19 7.56
N LYS A 89 2.65 -11.73 6.33
CA LYS A 89 3.77 -12.49 5.73
C LYS A 89 4.68 -11.63 4.86
N ARG A 90 4.11 -10.63 4.18
CA ARG A 90 4.85 -9.69 3.33
C ARG A 90 4.04 -8.42 3.10
N LEU A 91 4.73 -7.29 3.04
CA LEU A 91 4.18 -6.04 2.50
C LEU A 91 4.76 -5.77 1.10
N PHE A 92 3.92 -5.40 0.15
CA PHE A 92 4.33 -4.91 -1.16
C PHE A 92 4.21 -3.39 -1.19
N LEU A 93 5.34 -2.71 -1.31
CA LEU A 93 5.42 -1.26 -1.36
C LEU A 93 5.51 -0.82 -2.83
N LEU A 94 4.45 -0.22 -3.34
CA LEU A 94 4.34 0.18 -4.73
C LEU A 94 4.92 1.58 -4.96
N MET A 95 5.75 1.70 -5.99
CA MET A 95 6.35 2.95 -6.44
C MET A 95 6.19 3.13 -7.94
N ASP A 96 5.96 4.37 -8.39
CA ASP A 96 5.79 4.70 -9.81
C ASP A 96 7.15 4.70 -10.52
N ALA A 97 7.39 3.76 -11.43
CA ALA A 97 8.68 3.56 -12.10
C ALA A 97 9.16 4.80 -12.87
N ARG A 98 8.24 5.65 -13.32
CA ARG A 98 8.54 6.88 -14.06
C ARG A 98 9.23 7.95 -13.21
N ARG A 99 9.14 7.85 -11.89
CA ARG A 99 9.56 8.91 -10.97
C ARG A 99 10.94 8.65 -10.35
N GLY A 100 11.59 7.51 -10.67
CA GLY A 100 12.85 7.10 -10.07
C GLY A 100 12.82 7.01 -8.54
N VAL A 101 13.95 6.64 -7.93
CA VAL A 101 14.14 6.68 -6.46
C VAL A 101 14.82 7.99 -5.99
N GLN A 102 15.20 8.85 -6.95
CA GLN A 102 15.86 10.13 -6.76
C GLN A 102 14.96 11.24 -7.31
N GLY A 103 14.49 12.14 -6.45
CA GLY A 103 13.50 13.18 -6.77
C GLY A 103 12.45 13.35 -5.66
N PRO A 104 11.34 14.09 -5.88
CA PRO A 104 10.30 14.49 -4.89
C PRO A 104 9.44 13.33 -4.34
N ASN A 105 10.13 12.28 -3.86
CA ASN A 105 9.64 11.02 -3.30
C ASN A 105 10.09 10.89 -1.83
N GLU A 106 10.20 12.02 -1.12
CA GLU A 106 10.51 12.07 0.31
C GLU A 106 9.58 11.16 1.12
N HIS A 107 8.29 11.15 0.76
CA HIS A 107 7.33 10.24 1.37
C HIS A 107 7.78 8.79 1.23
N ASP A 108 8.05 8.27 0.03
CA ASP A 108 8.44 6.86 -0.18
C ASP A 108 9.67 6.46 0.66
N ARG A 109 10.62 7.39 0.87
CA ARG A 109 11.78 7.17 1.76
C ARG A 109 11.42 7.15 3.23
N ILE A 110 10.56 8.06 3.68
CA ILE A 110 10.04 8.08 5.06
C ILE A 110 9.32 6.76 5.36
N VAL A 111 8.47 6.33 4.42
CA VAL A 111 7.76 5.05 4.45
C VAL A 111 8.72 3.86 4.59
N MET A 112 9.72 3.78 3.71
CA MET A 112 10.69 2.68 3.74
C MET A 112 11.44 2.65 5.05
N ARG A 113 11.94 3.80 5.51
CA ARG A 113 12.66 3.91 6.79
C ARG A 113 11.80 3.44 7.95
N TRP A 114 10.54 3.87 8.01
CA TRP A 114 9.62 3.42 9.06
C TRP A 114 9.38 1.91 9.01
N LEU A 115 9.24 1.31 7.82
CA LEU A 115 9.08 -0.14 7.67
C LEU A 115 10.34 -0.90 8.11
N GLU A 116 11.52 -0.37 7.84
CA GLU A 116 12.81 -0.89 8.30
C GLU A 116 12.92 -0.83 9.82
N ASP A 117 12.68 0.34 10.41
CA ASP A 117 12.72 0.57 11.87
C ASP A 117 11.70 -0.30 12.62
N ALA A 118 10.53 -0.55 12.02
CA ALA A 118 9.48 -1.40 12.57
C ALA A 118 9.67 -2.91 12.28
N GLU A 119 10.77 -3.31 11.63
CA GLU A 119 11.08 -4.70 11.24
C GLU A 119 9.97 -5.40 10.44
N ILE A 120 9.30 -4.63 9.57
CA ILE A 120 8.23 -5.12 8.70
C ILE A 120 8.84 -5.53 7.36
N PRO A 121 8.91 -6.84 7.03
CA PRO A 121 9.51 -7.28 5.78
C PRO A 121 8.66 -6.83 4.59
N PHE A 122 9.27 -6.04 3.70
CA PHE A 122 8.60 -5.54 2.49
C PHE A 122 9.36 -5.87 1.20
N THR A 123 8.66 -5.76 0.07
CA THR A 123 9.19 -5.88 -1.28
C THR A 123 8.72 -4.69 -2.10
N VAL A 124 9.65 -4.00 -2.75
CA VAL A 124 9.32 -2.88 -3.63
C VAL A 124 8.77 -3.41 -4.95
N VAL A 125 7.68 -2.82 -5.41
CA VAL A 125 7.05 -3.11 -6.71
C VAL A 125 7.03 -1.84 -7.54
N LEU A 126 7.78 -1.84 -8.63
CA LEU A 126 7.79 -0.73 -9.58
C LEU A 126 6.60 -0.85 -10.54
N THR A 127 5.65 0.06 -10.43
CA THR A 127 4.45 0.12 -11.28
C THR A 127 4.66 1.05 -12.47
N LYS A 128 3.80 0.93 -13.50
CA LYS A 128 3.83 1.77 -14.71
C LYS A 128 5.15 1.68 -15.49
N ALA A 129 5.80 0.52 -15.45
CA ALA A 129 7.03 0.24 -16.18
C ALA A 129 6.83 0.37 -17.70
N ASP A 130 5.60 0.17 -18.21
CA ASP A 130 5.22 0.41 -19.61
C ASP A 130 5.39 1.87 -20.07
N ARG A 131 5.65 2.79 -19.13
CA ARG A 131 5.76 4.24 -19.37
C ARG A 131 7.17 4.79 -19.13
N VAL A 132 8.15 3.93 -18.94
CA VAL A 132 9.56 4.33 -18.82
C VAL A 132 10.17 4.23 -20.22
N SER A 133 10.78 5.32 -20.68
CA SER A 133 11.45 5.46 -21.98
C SER A 133 12.92 5.82 -21.79
#